data_AF-A0A3M1KY12-F1
#
_entry.id   AF-A0A3M1KY12-F1
#
_cell.length_a   1.000
_cell.length_b   1.000
_cell.length_c   1.000
_cell.angle_alpha   90.00
_cell.angle_beta   90.00
_cell.angle_gamma   90.00
#
_symmetry.space_group_name_H-M   'P 1'
#
loop_
_entity.id
_entity.type
_entity.pdbx_description
1 polymer ?
#
loop_
_entity_poly.entity_id
_entity_poly.type
_entity_poly.pdbx_seq_one_letter_code
_entity_poly.pdbx_strand_id
1 'polypeptide(L)'
;GDEEDPLSRGYVCPKAVALRDTWEDPNRLRAPLVRNGGGWRECSWDEAIETAAAGIHEVQRHHGKDAVAVYAGNPSVHNLPALLANPPFIRMLGTKVRFSASSADQFPRMLASYLVYGGQFSIPVADVDHTDYFLIIGANPVVSNGSLMTAPGMRRRLRAIRDRGGKVVVVDPRRSETAQVASEHVFLRPGTDALFLLSMLEALFAGGLVDSGAAAQQATGIEELRAVALEFPAERVAPVTGVEAATVRRLAREFTGAPTAACYARIGTCVQPYGTLVNALVDAVNVLAGRLDRRGGMMFTTPASGGVPPGHYGRWRSRVRGIPEFGGEIPVATMIEEMTTPGPGQVRGLVTMAGNPVLSTPNGRRLDEALSGLDFMVSVDPALNETTRHARVILPPRHSLENDQFSLVFQRLSVRNTAKFCPPVFQPEPDELSEWEILGRLATALAALRQA
;
A
#
# COMPACT_ATOMS: atom_id res chain seq x y z
N GLY A 1 9.23 -5.64 -23.80
CA GLY A 1 8.13 -4.73 -23.45
C GLY A 1 7.46 -4.29 -24.72
N ASP A 2 6.24 -3.78 -24.63
CA ASP A 2 5.50 -3.24 -25.77
C ASP A 2 5.94 -1.78 -26.01
N GLU A 3 6.59 -1.50 -27.15
CA GLU A 3 7.11 -0.18 -27.49
C GLU A 3 6.01 0.86 -27.71
N GLU A 4 4.82 0.43 -28.12
CA GLU A 4 3.65 1.29 -28.39
C GLU A 4 2.85 1.58 -27.12
N ASP A 5 3.14 0.90 -26.00
CA ASP A 5 2.45 1.12 -24.73
C ASP A 5 2.61 2.57 -24.25
N PRO A 6 1.50 3.32 -24.07
CA PRO A 6 1.57 4.77 -23.85
C PRO A 6 2.16 5.15 -22.49
N LEU A 7 2.13 4.23 -21.51
CA LEU A 7 2.63 4.45 -20.16
C LEU A 7 4.12 4.07 -20.03
N SER A 8 4.47 2.85 -20.47
CA SER A 8 5.78 2.24 -20.28
C SER A 8 6.74 2.42 -21.45
N ARG A 9 6.25 2.57 -22.69
CA ARG A 9 7.04 2.73 -23.92
C ARG A 9 8.18 1.71 -24.00
N GLY A 10 7.83 0.44 -23.86
CA GLY A 10 8.76 -0.69 -23.89
C GLY A 10 9.46 -0.99 -22.57
N TYR A 11 9.38 -0.12 -21.56
CA TYR A 11 10.06 -0.35 -20.27
C TYR A 11 9.52 -1.59 -19.54
N VAL A 12 10.43 -2.49 -19.17
CA VAL A 12 10.16 -3.67 -18.34
C VAL A 12 11.09 -3.61 -17.14
N CYS A 13 10.55 -3.72 -15.92
CA CYS A 13 11.37 -3.76 -14.71
C CYS A 13 11.89 -5.19 -14.44
N PRO A 14 12.94 -5.37 -13.62
CA PRO A 14 13.48 -6.70 -13.32
C PRO A 14 12.45 -7.71 -12.80
N LYS A 15 11.45 -7.26 -12.04
CA LYS A 15 10.36 -8.12 -11.53
C LYS A 15 9.53 -8.74 -12.64
N ALA A 16 9.31 -8.02 -13.73
CA ALA A 16 8.55 -8.53 -14.87
C ALA A 16 9.37 -9.54 -15.69
N VAL A 17 10.71 -9.41 -15.72
CA VAL A 17 11.60 -10.42 -16.30
C VAL A 17 11.56 -11.71 -15.47
N ALA A 18 11.55 -11.58 -14.15
CA ALA A 18 11.49 -12.71 -13.21
C ALA A 18 10.11 -13.42 -13.14
N LEU A 19 9.09 -12.96 -13.88
CA LEU A 19 7.80 -13.67 -13.96
C LEU A 19 7.95 -15.09 -14.51
N ARG A 20 8.97 -15.32 -15.35
CA ARG A 20 9.29 -16.66 -15.83
C ARG A 20 9.72 -17.57 -14.68
N ASP A 21 10.49 -17.05 -13.73
CA ASP A 21 10.98 -17.83 -12.58
C ASP A 21 9.82 -18.30 -11.69
N THR A 22 8.78 -17.47 -11.52
CA THR A 22 7.57 -17.86 -10.76
C THR A 22 6.66 -18.83 -11.52
N TRP A 23 6.68 -18.76 -12.86
CA TRP A 23 5.95 -19.69 -13.71
C TRP A 23 6.58 -21.08 -13.72
N GLU A 24 7.90 -21.14 -13.85
CA GLU A 24 8.70 -22.37 -13.95
C GLU A 24 9.10 -22.95 -12.59
N ASP A 25 8.72 -22.31 -11.47
CA ASP A 25 9.07 -22.77 -10.12
C ASP A 25 8.53 -24.19 -9.86
N PRO A 26 9.39 -25.20 -9.66
CA PRO A 26 8.96 -26.57 -9.39
C PRO A 26 8.25 -26.72 -8.04
N ASN A 27 8.38 -25.76 -7.13
CA ASN A 27 7.72 -25.77 -5.82
C ASN A 27 6.35 -25.09 -5.84
N ARG A 28 5.92 -24.54 -6.98
CA ARG A 28 4.59 -23.94 -7.13
C ARG A 28 3.52 -25.02 -6.95
N LEU A 29 2.62 -24.80 -6.00
CA LEU A 29 1.47 -25.67 -5.80
C LEU A 29 0.49 -25.50 -6.97
N ARG A 30 0.05 -26.63 -7.53
CA ARG A 30 -0.94 -26.70 -8.62
C ARG A 30 -2.22 -27.41 -8.21
N ALA A 31 -2.17 -28.16 -7.11
CA ALA A 31 -3.31 -28.86 -6.53
C ALA A 31 -3.53 -28.44 -5.07
N PRO A 32 -4.78 -28.42 -4.57
CA PRO A 32 -5.07 -28.15 -3.17
C PRO A 32 -4.38 -29.13 -2.22
N LEU A 33 -3.88 -28.60 -1.11
CA LEU A 33 -3.28 -29.39 -0.05
C LEU A 33 -4.14 -29.36 1.21
N VAL A 34 -4.34 -30.52 1.83
CA VAL A 34 -4.92 -30.65 3.17
C VAL A 34 -3.87 -31.23 4.11
N ARG A 35 -3.78 -30.65 5.31
CA ARG A 35 -2.89 -31.13 6.36
C ARG A 35 -3.63 -32.05 7.32
N ASN A 36 -3.16 -33.29 7.45
CA ASN A 36 -3.62 -34.24 8.47
C ASN A 36 -2.48 -34.60 9.44
N GLY A 37 -2.75 -35.45 10.43
CA GLY A 37 -1.78 -35.85 11.45
C GLY A 37 -0.47 -36.47 10.92
N GLY A 38 -0.39 -36.81 9.62
CA GLY A 38 0.80 -37.34 8.96
C GLY A 38 1.54 -36.38 8.02
N GLY A 39 1.06 -35.15 7.82
CA GLY A 39 1.69 -34.17 6.93
C GLY A 39 0.72 -33.58 5.90
N TRP A 40 1.27 -33.12 4.77
CA TRP A 40 0.51 -32.54 3.66
C TRP A 40 0.13 -33.62 2.66
N ARG A 41 -1.10 -33.54 2.14
CA ARG A 41 -1.61 -34.43 1.10
C ARG A 41 -2.38 -33.62 0.05
N GLU A 42 -2.12 -33.90 -1.22
CA GLU A 42 -2.93 -33.40 -2.34
C GLU A 42 -4.35 -33.99 -2.30
N CYS A 43 -5.33 -33.18 -2.67
CA CYS A 43 -6.75 -33.56 -2.62
C CYS A 43 -7.53 -32.92 -3.77
N SER A 44 -8.77 -33.37 -3.96
CA SER A 44 -9.66 -32.73 -4.92
C SER A 44 -10.08 -31.34 -4.43
N TRP A 45 -10.47 -30.47 -5.36
CA TRP A 45 -11.03 -29.17 -5.04
C TRP A 45 -12.26 -29.26 -4.14
N ASP A 46 -13.14 -30.23 -4.38
CA ASP A 46 -14.36 -30.40 -3.57
C ASP A 46 -14.00 -30.77 -2.12
N GLU A 47 -13.10 -31.73 -1.91
CA GLU A 47 -12.61 -32.10 -0.58
C GLU A 47 -11.96 -30.90 0.14
N ALA A 48 -11.11 -30.15 -0.58
CA ALA A 48 -10.41 -29.00 -0.01
C ALA A 48 -11.37 -27.88 0.39
N ILE A 49 -12.34 -27.55 -0.46
CA ILE A 49 -13.33 -26.49 -0.22
C ILE A 49 -14.27 -26.88 0.93
N GLU A 50 -14.75 -28.13 0.96
CA GLU A 50 -15.59 -28.63 2.06
C GLU A 50 -14.83 -28.60 3.40
N THR A 51 -13.57 -29.08 3.41
CA THR A 51 -12.71 -29.06 4.60
C THR A 51 -12.47 -27.63 5.08
N ALA A 52 -12.15 -26.71 4.16
CA ALA A 52 -11.92 -25.30 4.48
C ALA A 52 -13.19 -24.63 5.04
N ALA A 53 -14.34 -24.84 4.39
CA ALA A 53 -15.61 -24.27 4.82
C ALA A 53 -16.04 -24.80 6.19
N ALA A 54 -15.91 -26.11 6.42
CA ALA A 54 -16.24 -26.76 7.69
C ALA A 54 -15.38 -26.22 8.83
N GLY A 55 -14.06 -26.10 8.64
CA GLY A 55 -13.17 -25.58 9.68
C GLY A 55 -13.40 -24.10 9.97
N ILE A 56 -13.64 -23.26 8.95
CA ILE A 56 -14.03 -21.86 9.15
C ILE A 56 -15.35 -21.77 9.93
N HIS A 57 -16.35 -22.55 9.52
CA HIS A 57 -17.66 -22.58 10.16
C HIS A 57 -17.55 -22.98 11.63
N GLU A 58 -16.78 -24.02 11.95
CA GLU A 58 -16.64 -24.54 13.29
C GLU A 58 -15.97 -23.55 14.26
N VAL A 59 -14.93 -22.86 13.80
CA VAL A 59 -14.31 -21.78 14.59
C VAL A 59 -15.31 -20.67 14.86
N GLN A 60 -16.08 -20.24 13.86
CA GLN A 60 -17.09 -19.19 14.04
C GLN A 60 -18.25 -19.63 14.94
N ARG A 61 -18.65 -20.90 14.86
CA ARG A 61 -19.73 -21.48 15.69
C ARG A 61 -19.34 -21.49 17.16
N HIS A 62 -18.08 -21.82 17.48
CA HIS A 62 -17.60 -21.87 18.86
C HIS A 62 -17.16 -20.53 19.44
N HIS A 63 -16.54 -19.67 18.63
CA HIS A 63 -15.85 -18.47 19.11
C HIS A 63 -16.43 -17.15 18.58
N GLY A 64 -17.44 -17.21 17.71
CA GLY A 64 -18.06 -16.05 17.08
C GLY A 64 -17.39 -15.63 15.77
N LYS A 65 -18.08 -14.76 15.00
CA LYS A 65 -17.65 -14.38 13.64
C LYS A 65 -16.27 -13.74 13.59
N ASP A 66 -15.98 -12.87 14.55
CA ASP A 66 -14.72 -12.11 14.66
C ASP A 66 -13.52 -12.98 15.07
N ALA A 67 -13.75 -14.23 15.50
CA ALA A 67 -12.68 -15.16 15.83
C ALA A 67 -11.96 -15.70 14.58
N VAL A 68 -12.56 -15.59 13.39
CA VAL A 68 -11.87 -15.84 12.12
C VAL A 68 -11.44 -14.51 11.54
N ALA A 69 -10.13 -14.25 11.54
CA ALA A 69 -9.56 -13.05 10.94
C ALA A 69 -9.22 -13.27 9.46
N VAL A 70 -8.96 -12.17 8.75
CA VAL A 70 -8.49 -12.20 7.36
C VAL A 70 -7.17 -11.45 7.24
N TYR A 71 -6.22 -11.99 6.48
CA TYR A 71 -5.05 -11.26 5.99
C TYR A 71 -5.06 -11.21 4.45
N ALA A 72 -5.07 -10.02 3.87
CA ALA A 72 -4.92 -9.81 2.44
C ALA A 72 -3.51 -9.30 2.11
N GLY A 73 -2.74 -10.08 1.35
CA GLY A 73 -1.42 -9.67 0.90
C GLY A 73 -1.47 -8.75 -0.33
N ASN A 74 -0.35 -8.04 -0.56
CA ASN A 74 -0.22 -7.06 -1.63
C ASN A 74 -0.53 -7.58 -3.06
N PRO A 75 -0.16 -8.82 -3.46
CA PRO A 75 -0.50 -9.34 -4.78
C PRO A 75 -1.99 -9.29 -5.12
N SER A 76 -2.88 -9.31 -4.12
CA SER A 76 -4.34 -9.20 -4.32
C SER A 76 -4.75 -7.94 -5.07
N VAL A 77 -4.04 -6.80 -4.93
CA VAL A 77 -4.37 -5.57 -5.67
C VAL A 77 -3.77 -5.52 -7.08
N HIS A 78 -2.89 -6.47 -7.41
CA HIS A 78 -2.28 -6.63 -8.72
C HIS A 78 -2.96 -7.71 -9.57
N ASN A 79 -3.88 -8.49 -8.99
CA ASN A 79 -4.58 -9.57 -9.67
C ASN A 79 -6.08 -9.29 -9.71
N LEU A 80 -6.64 -9.12 -10.91
CA LEU A 80 -8.04 -8.71 -11.11
C LEU A 80 -9.06 -9.67 -10.46
N PRO A 81 -9.01 -11.00 -10.68
CA PRO A 81 -9.79 -11.99 -9.94
C PRO A 81 -9.82 -11.77 -8.42
N ALA A 82 -8.66 -11.70 -7.79
CA ALA A 82 -8.54 -11.53 -6.34
C ALA A 82 -9.12 -10.19 -5.87
N LEU A 83 -8.85 -9.11 -6.61
CA LEU A 83 -9.34 -7.77 -6.30
C LEU A 83 -10.88 -7.70 -6.28
N LEU A 84 -11.55 -8.41 -7.19
CA LEU A 84 -13.01 -8.44 -7.27
C LEU A 84 -13.64 -9.44 -6.30
N ALA A 85 -12.97 -10.57 -6.02
CA ALA A 85 -13.53 -11.65 -5.22
C ALA A 85 -13.27 -11.54 -3.71
N ASN A 86 -12.19 -10.90 -3.28
CA ASN A 86 -11.88 -10.73 -1.86
C ASN A 86 -12.98 -9.97 -1.10
N PRO A 87 -13.48 -8.79 -1.55
CA PRO A 87 -14.51 -8.06 -0.81
C PRO A 87 -15.82 -8.83 -0.56
N PRO A 88 -16.46 -9.49 -1.57
CA PRO A 88 -17.68 -10.26 -1.31
C PRO A 88 -17.43 -11.47 -0.41
N PHE A 89 -16.29 -12.17 -0.55
CA PHE A 89 -15.94 -13.28 0.34
C PHE A 89 -15.76 -12.81 1.80
N ILE A 90 -15.02 -11.73 2.03
CA ILE A 90 -14.86 -11.14 3.37
C ILE A 90 -16.21 -10.73 3.97
N ARG A 91 -17.11 -10.16 3.16
CA ARG A 91 -18.47 -9.83 3.60
C ARG A 91 -19.26 -11.08 3.99
N MET A 92 -19.10 -12.19 3.25
CA MET A 92 -19.69 -13.48 3.59
C MET A 92 -19.13 -14.05 4.90
N LEU A 93 -17.81 -13.97 5.13
CA LEU A 93 -17.20 -14.36 6.40
C LEU A 93 -17.84 -13.58 7.57
N GLY A 94 -18.14 -12.30 7.38
CA GLY A 94 -18.84 -11.47 8.35
C GLY A 94 -17.97 -11.09 9.56
N THR A 95 -16.66 -11.27 9.46
CA THR A 95 -15.66 -10.81 10.42
C THR A 95 -15.34 -9.34 10.18
N LYS A 96 -15.18 -8.57 11.25
CA LYS A 96 -14.60 -7.22 11.16
C LYS A 96 -13.07 -7.24 11.30
N VAL A 97 -12.50 -8.33 11.83
CA VAL A 97 -11.06 -8.43 12.10
C VAL A 97 -10.31 -8.72 10.80
N ARG A 98 -9.84 -7.64 10.18
CA ARG A 98 -9.19 -7.66 8.87
C ARG A 98 -7.84 -6.97 8.95
N PHE A 99 -6.85 -7.59 8.33
CA PHE A 99 -5.49 -7.13 8.20
C PHE A 99 -5.08 -7.13 6.74
N SER A 100 -4.16 -6.25 6.37
CA SER A 100 -3.51 -6.31 5.06
C SER A 100 -2.10 -5.75 5.09
N ALA A 101 -1.34 -6.08 4.05
CA ALA A 101 -0.04 -5.50 3.79
C ALA A 101 -0.07 -3.96 3.73
N SER A 102 -1.21 -3.36 3.38
CA SER A 102 -1.37 -1.90 3.29
C SER A 102 -1.07 -1.18 4.60
N SER A 103 -1.35 -1.80 5.74
CA SER A 103 -1.09 -1.18 7.04
C SER A 103 0.39 -1.10 7.43
N ALA A 104 1.25 -1.89 6.76
CA ALA A 104 2.70 -1.83 6.89
C ALA A 104 3.37 -0.94 5.81
N ASP A 105 2.59 -0.37 4.88
CA ASP A 105 3.08 0.43 3.75
C ASP A 105 2.38 1.79 3.69
N GLN A 106 1.10 1.81 3.30
CA GLN A 106 0.45 2.97 2.72
C GLN A 106 -0.68 3.58 3.56
N PHE A 107 -1.09 2.94 4.65
CA PHE A 107 -2.16 3.46 5.53
C PHE A 107 -1.94 4.91 5.97
N PRO A 108 -0.74 5.34 6.38
CA PRO A 108 -0.53 6.73 6.78
C PRO A 108 -0.83 7.74 5.66
N ARG A 109 -0.44 7.43 4.41
CA ARG A 109 -0.79 8.25 3.23
C ARG A 109 -2.29 8.23 2.96
N MET A 110 -2.92 7.06 2.99
CA MET A 110 -4.35 6.92 2.75
C MET A 110 -5.18 7.63 3.82
N LEU A 111 -4.79 7.56 5.09
CA LEU A 111 -5.44 8.25 6.18
C LEU A 111 -5.25 9.77 6.07
N ALA A 112 -4.07 10.25 5.69
CA ALA A 112 -3.85 11.65 5.38
C ALA A 112 -4.80 12.12 4.26
N SER A 113 -4.90 11.36 3.16
CA SER A 113 -5.83 11.67 2.07
C SER A 113 -7.30 11.64 2.51
N TYR A 114 -7.69 10.71 3.38
CA TYR A 114 -9.04 10.68 3.94
C TYR A 114 -9.35 11.92 4.78
N LEU A 115 -8.42 12.33 5.64
CA LEU A 115 -8.59 13.50 6.53
C LEU A 115 -8.56 14.83 5.76
N VAL A 116 -7.72 14.93 4.72
CA VAL A 116 -7.54 16.19 3.95
C VAL A 116 -8.54 16.31 2.80
N TYR A 117 -8.84 15.22 2.10
CA TYR A 117 -9.63 15.24 0.86
C TYR A 117 -10.95 14.46 0.95
N GLY A 118 -11.27 13.86 2.11
CA GLY A 118 -12.49 13.08 2.31
C GLY A 118 -12.48 11.70 1.64
N GLY A 119 -11.37 11.26 1.06
CA GLY A 119 -11.26 9.97 0.38
C GLY A 119 -9.90 9.31 0.55
N GLN A 120 -9.88 8.06 1.02
CA GLN A 120 -8.64 7.31 1.29
C GLN A 120 -7.78 7.04 0.03
N PHE A 121 -8.38 7.12 -1.16
CA PHE A 121 -7.70 7.00 -2.45
C PHE A 121 -7.67 8.31 -3.24
N SER A 122 -8.04 9.42 -2.62
CA SER A 122 -7.84 10.77 -3.17
C SER A 122 -6.37 11.17 -2.97
N ILE A 123 -5.46 10.44 -3.63
CA ILE A 123 -4.02 10.62 -3.50
C ILE A 123 -3.54 11.39 -4.72
N PRO A 124 -2.99 12.60 -4.57
CA PRO A 124 -2.41 13.31 -5.71
C PRO A 124 -1.09 12.65 -6.13
N VAL A 125 -0.84 12.62 -7.43
CA VAL A 125 0.28 11.95 -8.10
C VAL A 125 1.14 13.02 -8.77
N ALA A 126 2.47 12.92 -8.64
CA ALA A 126 3.37 13.88 -9.24
C ALA A 126 3.34 13.82 -10.78
N ASP A 127 3.18 14.97 -11.43
CA ASP A 127 3.32 15.12 -12.88
C ASP A 127 4.80 15.20 -13.29
N VAL A 128 5.53 14.13 -12.98
CA VAL A 128 6.99 14.06 -13.10
C VAL A 128 7.53 14.37 -14.51
N ASP A 129 6.70 14.17 -15.54
CA ASP A 129 7.05 14.47 -16.93
C ASP A 129 7.13 15.97 -17.23
N HIS A 130 6.44 16.78 -16.43
CA HIS A 130 6.35 18.23 -16.63
C HIS A 130 6.91 19.05 -15.46
N THR A 131 7.30 18.41 -14.35
CA THR A 131 7.93 19.05 -13.19
C THR A 131 9.34 19.60 -13.49
N ASP A 132 9.65 20.82 -13.07
CA ASP A 132 11.00 21.40 -13.14
C ASP A 132 11.76 21.28 -11.83
N TYR A 133 11.07 21.21 -10.68
CA TYR A 133 11.67 20.96 -9.38
C TYR A 133 10.98 19.81 -8.66
N PHE A 134 11.66 18.66 -8.55
CA PHE A 134 11.10 17.48 -7.90
C PHE A 134 11.75 17.22 -6.54
N LEU A 135 11.01 17.47 -5.47
CA LEU A 135 11.42 17.23 -4.09
C LEU A 135 10.91 15.87 -3.63
N ILE A 136 11.81 14.94 -3.37
CA ILE A 136 11.51 13.56 -3.00
C ILE A 136 11.90 13.35 -1.54
N ILE A 137 10.97 12.94 -0.68
CA ILE A 137 11.21 12.75 0.77
C ILE A 137 10.95 11.28 1.13
N GLY A 138 11.96 10.59 1.66
CA GLY A 138 11.83 9.21 2.16
C GLY A 138 11.32 8.21 1.10
N ALA A 139 11.66 8.42 -0.17
CA ALA A 139 11.17 7.62 -1.29
C ALA A 139 12.29 7.26 -2.27
N ASN A 140 12.18 6.05 -2.84
CA ASN A 140 13.16 5.53 -3.81
C ASN A 140 12.48 5.07 -5.12
N PRO A 141 11.89 5.99 -5.89
CA PRO A 141 11.12 5.69 -7.09
C PRO A 141 11.93 4.99 -8.19
N VAL A 142 13.26 5.11 -8.23
CA VAL A 142 14.11 4.38 -9.19
C VAL A 142 14.04 2.86 -9.00
N VAL A 143 13.86 2.37 -7.77
CA VAL A 143 13.78 0.93 -7.47
C VAL A 143 12.32 0.46 -7.42
N SER A 144 11.47 1.22 -6.74
CA SER A 144 10.07 0.82 -6.56
C SER A 144 9.25 0.95 -7.85
N ASN A 145 9.71 1.78 -8.81
CA ASN A 145 8.89 2.28 -9.94
C ASN A 145 7.59 2.94 -9.48
N GLY A 146 7.63 3.52 -8.27
CA GLY A 146 6.62 4.41 -7.71
C GLY A 146 5.43 3.71 -7.05
N SER A 147 5.62 3.24 -5.81
CA SER A 147 4.51 2.93 -4.89
C SER A 147 3.62 4.17 -4.74
N LEU A 148 2.30 4.04 -4.93
CA LEU A 148 1.31 5.14 -5.03
C LEU A 148 1.69 6.29 -6.00
N MET A 149 2.51 6.00 -7.00
CA MET A 149 2.83 6.87 -8.15
C MET A 149 3.29 5.95 -9.30
N THR A 150 2.37 5.23 -9.93
CA THR A 150 2.67 4.27 -11.00
C THR A 150 3.39 4.99 -12.14
N ALA A 151 4.70 4.79 -12.21
CA ALA A 151 5.57 5.51 -13.13
C ALA A 151 6.68 4.57 -13.63
N PRO A 152 6.47 3.85 -14.74
CA PRO A 152 7.54 3.05 -15.32
C PRO A 152 8.69 3.95 -15.79
N GLY A 153 9.91 3.44 -15.67
CA GLY A 153 11.10 4.12 -16.19
C GLY A 153 11.51 5.36 -15.38
N MET A 154 11.32 5.37 -14.06
CA MET A 154 11.63 6.54 -13.21
C MET A 154 13.04 7.09 -13.40
N ARG A 155 14.05 6.24 -13.58
CA ARG A 155 15.43 6.69 -13.87
C ARG A 155 15.50 7.59 -15.12
N ARG A 156 14.75 7.26 -16.18
CA ARG A 156 14.65 8.07 -17.41
C ARG A 156 13.90 9.37 -17.14
N ARG A 157 12.79 9.32 -16.39
CA ARG A 157 11.98 10.50 -16.05
C ARG A 157 12.78 11.51 -15.22
N LEU A 158 13.53 11.05 -14.22
CA LEU A 158 14.41 11.92 -13.40
C LEU A 158 15.55 12.54 -14.23
N ARG A 159 16.15 11.78 -15.15
CA ARG A 159 17.13 12.33 -16.09
C ARG A 159 16.50 13.41 -16.97
N ALA A 160 15.29 13.17 -17.50
CA ALA A 160 14.60 14.13 -18.35
C ALA A 160 14.29 15.45 -17.63
N ILE A 161 14.05 15.45 -16.31
CA ILE A 161 13.94 16.68 -15.50
C ILE A 161 15.24 17.48 -15.56
N ARG A 162 16.37 16.80 -15.37
CA ARG A 162 17.69 17.45 -15.37
C ARG A 162 18.10 17.93 -16.77
N ASP A 163 17.83 17.15 -17.81
CA ASP A 163 18.18 17.49 -19.18
C ASP A 163 17.45 18.75 -19.68
N ARG A 164 16.25 19.05 -19.15
CA ARG A 164 15.51 20.29 -19.42
C ARG A 164 15.87 21.46 -18.49
N GLY A 165 16.92 21.32 -17.69
CA GLY A 165 17.39 22.36 -16.75
C GLY A 165 16.71 22.34 -15.37
N GLY A 166 15.87 21.34 -15.10
CA GLY A 166 15.22 21.16 -13.81
C GLY A 166 16.13 20.54 -12.75
N LYS A 167 15.63 20.48 -11.51
CA LYS A 167 16.34 19.98 -10.33
C LYS A 167 15.57 18.85 -9.66
N VAL A 168 16.28 17.78 -9.31
CA VAL A 168 15.75 16.67 -8.50
C VAL A 168 16.48 16.67 -7.17
N VAL A 169 15.75 16.84 -6.07
CA VAL A 169 16.30 16.84 -4.71
C VAL A 169 15.75 15.65 -3.95
N VAL A 170 16.62 14.88 -3.30
CA VAL A 170 16.23 13.74 -2.47
C VAL A 170 16.59 14.03 -1.02
N VAL A 171 15.59 14.04 -0.14
CA VAL A 171 15.74 14.12 1.31
C VAL A 171 15.55 12.71 1.88
N ASP A 172 16.65 12.09 2.30
CA ASP A 172 16.66 10.67 2.70
C ASP A 172 17.86 10.43 3.65
N PRO A 173 17.71 9.68 4.76
CA PRO A 173 18.85 9.28 5.59
C PRO A 173 19.89 8.44 4.83
N ARG A 174 19.47 7.73 3.78
CA ARG A 174 20.35 6.93 2.94
C ARG A 174 20.54 7.63 1.60
N ARG A 175 21.78 7.63 1.08
CA ARG A 175 22.05 8.01 -0.31
C ARG A 175 21.58 6.89 -1.26
N SER A 176 20.27 6.81 -1.45
CA SER A 176 19.56 5.80 -2.22
C SER A 176 19.90 5.82 -3.72
N GLU A 177 19.42 4.82 -4.45
CA GLU A 177 19.57 4.68 -5.91
C GLU A 177 18.93 5.87 -6.63
N THR A 178 17.87 6.42 -6.05
CA THR A 178 17.26 7.67 -6.52
C THR A 178 18.18 8.87 -6.22
N ALA A 179 18.74 8.96 -5.01
CA ALA A 179 19.67 10.04 -4.65
C ALA A 179 20.97 10.03 -5.48
N GLN A 180 21.43 8.86 -5.94
CA GLN A 180 22.62 8.72 -6.79
C GLN A 180 22.45 9.34 -8.19
N VAL A 181 21.20 9.44 -8.68
CA VAL A 181 20.89 10.03 -10.00
C VAL A 181 20.21 11.40 -9.90
N ALA A 182 19.92 11.84 -8.68
CA ALA A 182 19.35 13.16 -8.38
C ALA A 182 20.39 14.28 -8.55
N SER A 183 19.92 15.52 -8.59
CA SER A 183 20.78 16.70 -8.61
C SER A 183 21.39 16.97 -7.24
N GLU A 184 20.67 16.69 -6.16
CA GLU A 184 21.10 16.93 -4.79
C GLU A 184 20.55 15.84 -3.85
N HIS A 185 21.35 15.46 -2.86
CA HIS A 185 20.94 14.62 -1.74
C HIS A 185 21.10 15.41 -0.45
N VAL A 186 20.04 15.47 0.35
CA VAL A 186 20.03 16.09 1.67
C VAL A 186 19.82 14.98 2.69
N PHE A 187 20.82 14.78 3.55
CA PHE A 187 20.68 13.87 4.67
C PHE A 187 19.67 14.42 5.68
N LEU A 188 18.73 13.57 6.09
CA LEU A 188 17.77 13.86 7.15
C LEU A 188 17.87 12.77 8.21
N ARG A 189 17.92 13.16 9.49
CA ARG A 189 17.92 12.20 10.60
C ARG A 189 16.63 11.37 10.57
N PRO A 190 16.69 10.02 10.63
CA PRO A 190 15.50 9.17 10.58
C PRO A 190 14.43 9.58 11.60
N GLY A 191 13.17 9.62 11.16
CA GLY A 191 12.02 9.94 12.01
C GLY A 191 11.80 11.43 12.29
N THR A 192 12.59 12.32 11.68
CA THR A 192 12.48 13.78 11.90
C THR A 192 11.80 14.54 10.76
N ASP A 193 11.12 13.81 9.85
CA ASP A 193 10.45 14.36 8.65
C ASP A 193 9.39 15.41 8.98
N ALA A 194 8.61 15.20 10.05
CA ALA A 194 7.57 16.14 10.46
C ALA A 194 8.17 17.50 10.85
N LEU A 195 9.31 17.50 11.56
CA LEU A 195 10.00 18.72 11.95
C LEU A 195 10.60 19.43 10.73
N PHE A 196 11.21 18.67 9.81
CA PHE A 196 11.73 19.21 8.55
C PHE A 196 10.63 19.89 7.73
N LEU A 197 9.47 19.24 7.59
CA LEU A 197 8.35 19.80 6.83
C LEU A 197 7.71 21.00 7.54
N LEU A 198 7.52 20.96 8.86
CA LEU A 198 7.05 22.12 9.62
C LEU A 198 7.98 23.31 9.46
N SER A 199 9.29 23.07 9.48
CA SER A 199 10.30 24.11 9.22
C SER A 199 10.29 24.61 7.77
N MET A 200 9.98 23.76 6.81
CA MET A 200 9.78 24.18 5.43
C MET A 200 8.53 25.06 5.29
N LEU A 201 7.41 24.71 5.95
CA LEU A 201 6.21 25.55 6.00
C LEU A 201 6.47 26.89 6.70
N GLU A 202 7.22 26.88 7.80
CA GLU A 202 7.68 28.10 8.48
C GLU A 202 8.43 29.01 7.52
N ALA A 203 9.41 28.47 6.78
CA ALA A 203 10.17 29.22 5.79
C ALA A 203 9.29 29.77 4.65
N LEU A 204 8.22 29.06 4.26
CA LEU A 204 7.24 29.56 3.30
C LEU A 204 6.47 30.77 3.86
N PHE A 205 5.95 30.68 5.09
CA PHE A 205 5.20 31.76 5.71
C PHE A 205 6.08 32.97 6.05
N ALA A 206 7.21 32.77 6.72
CA ALA A 206 8.13 33.83 7.13
C ALA A 206 8.80 34.51 5.92
N GLY A 207 9.02 33.75 4.84
CA GLY A 207 9.59 34.27 3.60
C GLY A 207 8.58 34.93 2.66
N GLY A 208 7.29 34.94 2.98
CA GLY A 208 6.23 35.46 2.09
C GLY A 208 6.14 34.67 0.77
N LEU A 209 6.44 33.37 0.80
CA LEU A 209 6.51 32.49 -0.38
C LEU A 209 5.21 31.71 -0.63
N VAL A 210 4.20 31.91 0.21
CA VAL A 210 2.89 31.25 0.09
C VAL A 210 2.12 31.85 -1.09
N ASP A 211 1.59 30.99 -1.95
CA ASP A 211 0.59 31.37 -2.94
C ASP A 211 -0.78 31.49 -2.24
N SER A 212 -1.04 32.68 -1.69
CA SER A 212 -2.28 32.97 -0.96
C SER A 212 -3.54 32.76 -1.81
N GLY A 213 -3.44 32.94 -3.14
CA GLY A 213 -4.56 32.76 -4.05
C GLY A 213 -4.93 31.29 -4.21
N ALA A 214 -3.94 30.45 -4.52
CA ALA A 214 -4.14 29.00 -4.62
C ALA A 214 -4.55 28.40 -3.27
N ALA A 215 -3.88 28.79 -2.18
CA ALA A 215 -4.17 28.29 -0.85
C ALA A 215 -5.62 28.59 -0.43
N ALA A 216 -6.08 29.84 -0.59
CA ALA A 216 -7.46 30.23 -0.25
C ALA A 216 -8.53 29.54 -1.10
N GLN A 217 -8.21 29.13 -2.33
CA GLN A 217 -9.13 28.41 -3.21
C GLN A 217 -9.22 26.91 -2.90
N GLN A 218 -8.14 26.31 -2.40
CA GLN A 218 -8.00 24.85 -2.29
C GLN A 218 -8.05 24.33 -0.84
N ALA A 219 -7.90 25.19 0.17
CA ALA A 219 -7.77 24.75 1.55
C ALA A 219 -8.45 25.69 2.56
N THR A 220 -8.77 25.12 3.72
CA THR A 220 -9.19 25.81 4.94
C THR A 220 -8.17 25.53 6.06
N GLY A 221 -8.24 26.27 7.16
CA GLY A 221 -7.35 26.02 8.31
C GLY A 221 -5.91 26.53 8.14
N ILE A 222 -5.67 27.44 7.18
CA ILE A 222 -4.32 27.92 6.83
C ILE A 222 -3.71 28.74 7.96
N GLU A 223 -4.49 29.56 8.66
CA GLU A 223 -3.98 30.39 9.75
C GLU A 223 -3.62 29.54 10.98
N GLU A 224 -4.39 28.49 11.26
CA GLU A 224 -4.07 27.51 12.30
C GLU A 224 -2.78 26.76 11.97
N LEU A 225 -2.62 26.32 10.71
CA LEU A 225 -1.38 25.72 10.25
C LEU A 225 -0.19 26.70 10.34
N ARG A 226 -0.42 27.96 9.99
CA ARG A 226 0.59 29.02 10.09
C ARG A 226 1.04 29.22 11.53
N ALA A 227 0.10 29.33 12.47
CA ALA A 227 0.41 29.49 13.89
C ALA A 227 1.31 28.36 14.40
N VAL A 228 0.98 27.10 14.05
CA VAL A 228 1.80 25.94 14.40
C VAL A 228 3.17 25.99 13.71
N ALA A 229 3.21 26.22 12.40
CA ALA A 229 4.45 26.20 11.63
C ALA A 229 5.47 27.23 12.15
N LEU A 230 5.02 28.43 12.54
CA LEU A 230 5.89 29.49 13.08
C LEU A 230 6.58 29.11 14.40
N GLU A 231 6.16 28.04 15.08
CA GLU A 231 6.86 27.50 16.26
C GLU A 231 8.08 26.64 15.91
N PHE A 232 8.31 26.34 14.62
CA PHE A 232 9.37 25.45 14.14
C PHE A 232 10.37 26.17 13.19
N PRO A 233 10.98 27.30 13.61
CA PRO A 233 11.99 27.96 12.78
C PRO A 233 13.17 27.03 12.51
N ALA A 234 13.79 27.20 11.35
CA ALA A 234 14.83 26.30 10.87
C ALA A 234 16.04 26.18 11.82
N GLU A 235 16.40 27.24 12.56
CA GLU A 235 17.44 27.21 13.59
C GLU A 235 17.10 26.29 14.76
N ARG A 236 15.83 26.25 15.18
CA ARG A 236 15.36 25.41 16.28
C ARG A 236 15.35 23.93 15.85
N VAL A 237 15.02 23.67 14.60
CA VAL A 237 14.84 22.32 14.06
C VAL A 237 16.16 21.68 13.62
N ALA A 238 17.13 22.46 13.14
CA ALA A 238 18.39 21.98 12.57
C ALA A 238 19.17 20.99 13.46
N PRO A 239 19.34 21.19 14.78
CA PRO A 239 20.05 20.24 15.64
C PRO A 239 19.36 18.86 15.71
N VAL A 240 18.03 18.82 15.50
CA VAL A 240 17.22 17.60 15.57
C VAL A 240 17.19 16.90 14.22
N THR A 241 17.01 17.62 13.12
CA THR A 241 16.92 17.04 11.77
C THR A 241 18.28 16.74 11.16
N GLY A 242 19.33 17.44 11.59
CA GLY A 242 20.63 17.43 10.92
C GLY A 242 20.65 18.19 9.59
N VAL A 243 19.63 19.00 9.30
CA VAL A 243 19.56 19.84 8.10
C VAL A 243 19.79 21.29 8.49
N GLU A 244 20.83 21.90 7.93
CA GLU A 244 21.16 23.31 8.16
C GLU A 244 19.99 24.24 7.85
N ALA A 245 19.80 25.27 8.68
CA ALA A 245 18.72 26.23 8.53
C ALA A 245 18.74 26.94 7.16
N ALA A 246 19.94 27.25 6.67
CA ALA A 246 20.15 27.83 5.34
C ALA A 246 19.68 26.88 4.22
N THR A 247 19.84 25.56 4.40
CA THR A 247 19.38 24.56 3.43
C THR A 247 17.85 24.51 3.40
N VAL A 248 17.16 24.48 4.55
CA VAL A 248 15.69 24.49 4.58
C VAL A 248 15.13 25.70 3.82
N ARG A 249 15.63 26.91 4.13
CA ARG A 249 15.19 28.14 3.44
C ARG A 249 15.52 28.16 1.96
N ARG A 250 16.68 27.61 1.57
CA ARG A 250 17.04 27.46 0.15
C ARG A 250 16.04 26.55 -0.56
N LEU A 251 15.77 25.37 -0.01
CA LEU A 251 14.83 24.41 -0.60
C LEU A 251 13.42 25.02 -0.72
N ALA A 252 12.96 25.78 0.28
CA ALA A 252 11.68 26.49 0.21
C ALA A 252 11.64 27.49 -0.96
N ARG A 253 12.66 28.35 -1.08
CA ARG A 253 12.76 29.33 -2.18
C ARG A 253 12.90 28.70 -3.55
N GLU A 254 13.72 27.65 -3.68
CA GLU A 254 13.90 26.95 -4.96
C GLU A 254 12.61 26.23 -5.37
N PHE A 255 11.92 25.59 -4.43
CA PHE A 255 10.66 24.90 -4.67
C PHE A 255 9.55 25.86 -5.14
N THR A 256 9.41 27.03 -4.50
CA THR A 256 8.40 28.02 -4.90
C THR A 256 8.82 28.84 -6.11
N GLY A 257 10.11 29.08 -6.32
CA GLY A 257 10.63 29.86 -7.44
C GLY A 257 10.70 29.09 -8.76
N ALA A 258 10.62 27.76 -8.74
CA ALA A 258 10.61 26.95 -9.95
C ALA A 258 9.33 27.17 -10.77
N PRO A 259 9.37 27.10 -12.12
CA PRO A 259 8.18 27.24 -12.96
C PRO A 259 7.11 26.20 -12.60
N THR A 260 7.53 24.94 -12.44
CA THR A 260 6.69 23.85 -11.91
C THR A 260 7.45 23.05 -10.87
N ALA A 261 6.76 22.58 -9.83
CA ALA A 261 7.38 21.84 -8.74
C ALA A 261 6.42 20.83 -8.12
N ALA A 262 6.95 19.72 -7.62
CA ALA A 262 6.18 18.69 -6.92
C ALA A 262 6.95 18.18 -5.70
N CYS A 263 6.31 18.17 -4.53
CA CYS A 263 6.83 17.55 -3.32
C CYS A 263 6.16 16.18 -3.12
N TYR A 264 6.96 15.12 -3.12
CA TYR A 264 6.52 13.74 -3.14
C TYR A 264 7.20 12.94 -2.02
N ALA A 265 6.41 12.14 -1.31
CA ALA A 265 6.89 11.25 -0.27
C ALA A 265 6.21 9.88 -0.34
N ARG A 266 6.89 8.83 0.14
CA ARG A 266 6.40 7.45 0.17
C ARG A 266 6.91 6.69 1.39
N ILE A 267 6.81 5.36 1.38
CA ILE A 267 7.04 4.39 2.45
C ILE A 267 7.98 4.84 3.57
N GLY A 268 9.15 5.43 3.28
CA GLY A 268 10.06 5.94 4.31
C GLY A 268 9.43 6.96 5.28
N THR A 269 8.45 7.74 4.83
CA THR A 269 7.65 8.65 5.67
C THR A 269 6.42 8.00 6.30
N CYS A 270 6.05 6.79 5.90
CA CYS A 270 4.87 6.09 6.40
C CYS A 270 5.21 5.18 7.59
N VAL A 271 6.39 4.54 7.60
CA VAL A 271 6.78 3.55 8.62
C VAL A 271 7.41 4.18 9.86
N GLN A 272 6.89 5.33 10.30
CA GLN A 272 7.37 6.10 11.44
C GLN A 272 6.20 6.65 12.29
N PRO A 273 6.42 7.04 13.57
CA PRO A 273 5.33 7.35 14.52
C PRO A 273 4.36 8.47 14.10
N TYR A 274 4.82 9.40 13.26
CA TYR A 274 4.09 10.57 12.75
C TYR A 274 3.70 10.43 11.27
N GLY A 275 3.71 9.23 10.70
CA GLY A 275 3.60 9.07 9.24
C GLY A 275 2.36 9.72 8.60
N THR A 276 1.21 9.72 9.29
CA THR A 276 0.00 10.39 8.79
C THR A 276 0.19 11.90 8.74
N LEU A 277 0.75 12.48 9.81
CA LEU A 277 1.06 13.91 9.88
C LEU A 277 2.07 14.30 8.80
N VAL A 278 3.15 13.53 8.62
CA VAL A 278 4.16 13.80 7.58
C VAL A 278 3.52 13.85 6.19
N ASN A 279 2.65 12.90 5.87
CA ASN A 279 1.98 12.88 4.56
C ASN A 279 1.00 14.05 4.38
N ALA A 280 0.30 14.48 5.44
CA ALA A 280 -0.53 15.69 5.39
C ALA A 280 0.32 16.96 5.22
N LEU A 281 1.49 17.05 5.86
CA LEU A 281 2.41 18.18 5.71
C LEU A 281 3.03 18.24 4.30
N VAL A 282 3.27 17.09 3.66
CA VAL A 282 3.69 17.05 2.24
C VAL A 282 2.61 17.66 1.34
N ASP A 283 1.33 17.35 1.58
CA ASP A 283 0.23 17.97 0.85
C ASP A 283 0.19 19.48 1.13
N ALA A 284 0.35 19.89 2.40
CA ALA A 284 0.36 21.29 2.78
C ALA A 284 1.48 22.08 2.09
N VAL A 285 2.68 21.53 1.95
CA VAL A 285 3.77 22.16 1.18
C VAL A 285 3.35 22.39 -0.27
N ASN A 286 2.72 21.40 -0.90
CA ASN A 286 2.25 21.55 -2.28
C ASN A 286 1.11 22.58 -2.39
N VAL A 287 0.15 22.59 -1.46
CA VAL A 287 -0.98 23.54 -1.44
C VAL A 287 -0.47 24.97 -1.26
N LEU A 288 0.33 25.22 -0.21
CA LEU A 288 0.82 26.56 0.10
C LEU A 288 1.75 27.12 -0.98
N ALA A 289 2.43 26.25 -1.74
CA ALA A 289 3.27 26.65 -2.86
C ALA A 289 2.52 26.74 -4.20
N GLY A 290 1.19 26.55 -4.23
CA GLY A 290 0.38 26.61 -5.45
C GLY A 290 0.65 25.45 -6.43
N ARG A 291 1.04 24.28 -5.93
CA ARG A 291 1.48 23.11 -6.72
C ARG A 291 0.48 21.96 -6.74
N LEU A 292 -0.58 22.02 -5.93
CA LEU A 292 -1.65 21.02 -5.95
C LEU A 292 -2.62 21.28 -7.10
N ASP A 293 -3.01 20.21 -7.79
CA ASP A 293 -3.91 20.20 -8.94
C ASP A 293 -3.47 21.14 -10.07
N ARG A 294 -2.16 21.09 -10.38
CA ARG A 294 -1.50 21.89 -11.42
C ARG A 294 -0.57 21.01 -12.24
N ARG A 295 -0.51 21.25 -13.55
CA ARG A 295 0.43 20.56 -14.46
C ARG A 295 1.87 20.84 -14.02
N GLY A 296 2.70 19.79 -13.99
CA GLY A 296 4.05 19.82 -13.43
C GLY A 296 4.11 19.84 -11.88
N GLY A 297 2.95 19.80 -11.21
CA GLY A 297 2.81 19.67 -9.77
C GLY A 297 2.24 18.32 -9.33
N MET A 298 1.43 18.32 -8.28
CA MET A 298 0.76 17.13 -7.75
C MET A 298 -0.69 17.11 -8.25
N MET A 299 -1.09 16.11 -9.03
CA MET A 299 -2.37 16.08 -9.74
C MET A 299 -3.26 14.90 -9.33
N PHE A 300 -4.57 15.05 -9.42
CA PHE A 300 -5.49 13.93 -9.29
C PHE A 300 -5.73 13.25 -10.65
N THR A 301 -5.69 11.92 -10.67
CA THR A 301 -5.93 11.15 -11.89
C THR A 301 -7.41 11.09 -12.25
N THR A 302 -7.71 10.86 -13.53
CA THR A 302 -9.06 10.53 -14.03
C THR A 302 -9.03 9.13 -14.66
N PRO A 303 -9.00 8.07 -13.83
CA PRO A 303 -8.84 6.70 -14.31
C PRO A 303 -10.10 6.22 -15.06
N ALA A 304 -9.93 5.24 -15.94
CA ALA A 304 -11.05 4.63 -16.67
C ALA A 304 -11.96 3.77 -15.78
N SER A 305 -11.51 3.44 -14.57
CA SER A 305 -12.31 2.76 -13.53
C SER A 305 -13.16 3.75 -12.72
N GLY A 306 -14.36 3.35 -12.34
CA GLY A 306 -15.28 4.16 -11.51
C GLY A 306 -14.76 4.54 -10.11
N GLY A 307 -15.59 5.26 -9.36
CA GLY A 307 -15.28 5.74 -8.01
C GLY A 307 -15.05 4.61 -6.99
N VAL A 308 -14.17 4.85 -6.03
CA VAL A 308 -13.96 3.95 -4.87
C VAL A 308 -14.66 4.59 -3.67
N PRO A 309 -15.29 3.81 -2.76
CA PRO A 309 -15.84 4.36 -1.53
C PRO A 309 -14.80 5.19 -0.77
N PRO A 310 -15.21 6.29 -0.12
CA PRO A 310 -14.29 7.24 0.53
C PRO A 310 -13.45 6.62 1.65
N GLY A 311 -13.89 5.50 2.23
CA GLY A 311 -13.27 4.91 3.41
C GLY A 311 -13.96 5.38 4.69
N HIS A 312 -13.41 4.97 5.83
CA HIS A 312 -13.90 5.34 7.16
C HIS A 312 -12.79 5.15 8.18
N TYR A 313 -12.92 5.83 9.32
CA TYR A 313 -11.97 5.82 10.42
C TYR A 313 -12.71 5.76 11.76
N GLY A 314 -12.25 4.92 12.68
CA GLY A 314 -12.71 4.89 14.07
C GLY A 314 -14.15 4.41 14.33
N ARG A 315 -14.83 3.73 13.40
CA ARG A 315 -16.11 3.03 13.63
C ARG A 315 -16.02 1.90 14.65
N TRP A 316 -14.85 1.27 14.79
CA TRP A 316 -14.57 0.26 15.81
C TRP A 316 -13.07 0.26 16.15
N ARG A 317 -12.65 -0.60 17.09
CA ARG A 317 -11.27 -0.60 17.57
C ARG A 317 -10.74 -2.02 17.70
N SER A 318 -9.43 -2.18 17.55
CA SER A 318 -8.74 -3.42 17.92
C SER A 318 -9.04 -3.74 19.39
N ARG A 319 -9.18 -5.02 19.70
CA ARG A 319 -9.66 -5.47 21.01
C ARG A 319 -8.63 -5.23 22.10
N VAL A 320 -7.35 -5.44 21.79
CA VAL A 320 -6.29 -5.43 22.82
C VAL A 320 -5.78 -4.00 23.08
N ARG A 321 -5.21 -3.35 22.06
CA ARG A 321 -4.67 -1.98 22.19
C ARG A 321 -5.70 -0.85 21.98
N GLY A 322 -6.92 -1.14 21.56
CA GLY A 322 -7.91 -0.09 21.28
C GLY A 322 -7.57 0.81 20.08
N ILE A 323 -6.79 0.30 19.11
CA ILE A 323 -6.38 1.06 17.93
C ILE A 323 -7.60 1.26 17.01
N PRO A 324 -7.91 2.49 16.56
CA PRO A 324 -9.02 2.73 15.64
C PRO A 324 -8.80 2.01 14.31
N GLU A 325 -9.87 1.46 13.74
CA GLU A 325 -9.81 0.91 12.40
C GLU A 325 -9.66 2.02 11.35
N PHE A 326 -9.10 1.65 10.19
CA PHE A 326 -9.07 2.50 9.02
C PHE A 326 -9.39 1.68 7.77
N GLY A 327 -10.29 2.16 6.91
CA GLY A 327 -10.79 1.38 5.77
C GLY A 327 -11.53 0.09 6.18
N GLY A 328 -11.84 -0.02 7.47
CA GLY A 328 -12.43 -1.19 8.12
C GLY A 328 -11.43 -2.31 8.41
N GLU A 329 -10.15 -2.02 8.44
CA GLU A 329 -9.08 -2.93 8.83
C GLU A 329 -8.34 -2.35 10.05
N ILE A 330 -7.66 -3.20 10.81
CA ILE A 330 -6.76 -2.79 11.89
C ILE A 330 -5.30 -3.08 11.51
N PRO A 331 -4.31 -2.37 12.09
CA PRO A 331 -2.92 -2.53 11.67
C PRO A 331 -2.37 -3.94 11.92
N VAL A 332 -1.54 -4.45 11.01
CA VAL A 332 -0.89 -5.77 11.16
C VAL A 332 -0.05 -5.88 12.44
N ALA A 333 0.41 -4.76 12.99
CA ALA A 333 1.14 -4.70 14.26
C ALA A 333 0.30 -5.16 15.49
N THR A 334 -1.03 -5.30 15.35
CA THR A 334 -1.91 -5.86 16.38
C THR A 334 -2.21 -7.35 16.14
N MET A 335 -1.78 -7.97 15.03
CA MET A 335 -2.13 -9.37 14.71
C MET A 335 -1.79 -10.34 15.82
N ILE A 336 -0.55 -10.28 16.32
CA ILE A 336 -0.04 -11.21 17.34
C ILE A 336 -0.92 -11.15 18.60
N GLU A 337 -1.18 -9.95 19.11
CA GLU A 337 -1.95 -9.81 20.35
C GLU A 337 -3.44 -10.14 20.17
N GLU A 338 -4.01 -9.88 19.00
CA GLU A 338 -5.39 -10.28 18.68
C GLU A 338 -5.54 -11.81 18.68
N MET A 339 -4.48 -12.54 18.31
CA MET A 339 -4.39 -14.01 18.38
C MET A 339 -4.06 -14.53 19.77
N THR A 340 -3.12 -13.93 20.50
CA THR A 340 -2.57 -14.52 21.73
C THR A 340 -3.25 -14.08 23.02
N THR A 341 -3.97 -12.96 23.03
CA THR A 341 -4.61 -12.44 24.25
C THR A 341 -5.98 -13.11 24.46
N PRO A 342 -6.22 -13.86 25.55
CA PRO A 342 -7.52 -14.49 25.79
C PRO A 342 -8.67 -13.48 25.90
N GLY A 343 -9.88 -13.92 25.60
CA GLY A 343 -11.12 -13.15 25.81
C GLY A 343 -12.08 -13.17 24.61
N PRO A 344 -13.28 -12.57 24.76
CA PRO A 344 -14.26 -12.51 23.68
C PRO A 344 -13.69 -11.88 22.41
N GLY A 345 -13.83 -12.56 21.27
CA GLY A 345 -13.29 -12.09 19.99
C GLY A 345 -11.79 -12.29 19.79
N GLN A 346 -11.13 -13.12 20.62
CA GLN A 346 -9.78 -13.62 20.32
C GLN A 346 -9.76 -14.30 18.95
N VAL A 347 -8.74 -14.01 18.14
CA VAL A 347 -8.55 -14.66 16.84
C VAL A 347 -8.14 -16.11 17.07
N ARG A 348 -8.99 -17.04 16.62
CA ARG A 348 -8.83 -18.49 16.70
C ARG A 348 -8.69 -19.15 15.33
N GLY A 349 -9.05 -18.43 14.25
CA GLY A 349 -8.75 -18.86 12.91
C GLY A 349 -8.35 -17.73 11.99
N LEU A 350 -7.72 -18.08 10.87
CA LEU A 350 -7.20 -17.10 9.90
C LEU A 350 -7.44 -17.58 8.47
N VAL A 351 -7.92 -16.68 7.61
CA VAL A 351 -7.88 -16.85 6.16
C VAL A 351 -6.84 -15.90 5.57
N THR A 352 -5.80 -16.44 4.94
CA THR A 352 -4.78 -15.65 4.25
C THR A 352 -4.96 -15.70 2.75
N MET A 353 -4.91 -14.57 2.06
CA MET A 353 -5.03 -14.49 0.59
C MET A 353 -3.77 -13.83 0.03
N ALA A 354 -3.03 -14.58 -0.79
CA ALA A 354 -1.81 -14.18 -1.48
C ALA A 354 -0.83 -13.42 -0.58
N GLY A 355 -0.42 -14.03 0.55
CA GLY A 355 0.19 -13.31 1.65
C GLY A 355 1.07 -14.14 2.56
N ASN A 356 2.23 -13.58 2.92
CA ASN A 356 3.19 -14.16 3.87
C ASN A 356 3.51 -13.18 5.03
N PRO A 357 2.54 -12.93 5.93
CA PRO A 357 2.71 -12.02 7.07
C PRO A 357 3.85 -12.40 8.01
N VAL A 358 4.26 -13.67 8.08
CA VAL A 358 5.45 -14.07 8.87
C VAL A 358 6.70 -13.33 8.40
N LEU A 359 6.86 -13.06 7.09
CA LEU A 359 8.00 -12.29 6.58
C LEU A 359 7.70 -10.80 6.37
N SER A 360 6.43 -10.44 6.12
CA SER A 360 6.06 -9.08 5.69
C SER A 360 5.52 -8.17 6.79
N THR A 361 5.37 -8.67 8.02
CA THR A 361 4.88 -7.89 9.16
C THR A 361 5.89 -7.83 10.31
N PRO A 362 5.77 -6.85 11.23
CA PRO A 362 6.68 -6.75 12.36
C PRO A 362 6.66 -8.00 13.24
N ASN A 363 7.85 -8.44 13.66
CA ASN A 363 8.04 -9.54 14.60
C ASN A 363 7.56 -10.91 14.09
N GLY A 364 7.97 -11.26 12.87
CA GLY A 364 7.67 -12.52 12.20
C GLY A 364 7.83 -13.79 13.04
N ARG A 365 8.88 -13.89 13.86
CA ARG A 365 9.11 -15.04 14.76
C ARG A 365 7.97 -15.25 15.76
N ARG A 366 7.50 -14.18 16.40
CA ARG A 366 6.36 -14.27 17.32
C ARG A 366 5.04 -14.47 16.60
N LEU A 367 4.92 -13.99 15.36
CA LEU A 367 3.76 -14.29 14.55
C LEU A 367 3.71 -15.77 14.14
N ASP A 368 4.84 -16.35 13.75
CA ASP A 368 4.98 -17.78 13.46
C ASP A 368 4.54 -18.67 14.64
N GLU A 369 4.96 -18.32 15.85
CA GLU A 369 4.50 -18.95 17.09
C GLU A 369 2.99 -18.77 17.31
N ALA A 370 2.46 -17.56 17.12
CA ALA A 370 1.04 -17.27 17.29
C ALA A 370 0.15 -18.03 16.29
N LEU A 371 0.58 -18.16 15.03
CA LEU A 371 -0.13 -18.91 13.99
C LEU A 371 -0.24 -20.40 14.35
N SER A 372 0.77 -20.97 15.01
CA SER A 372 0.75 -22.36 15.48
C SER A 372 -0.32 -22.62 16.54
N GLY A 373 -0.80 -21.58 17.21
CA GLY A 373 -1.83 -21.65 18.24
C GLY A 373 -3.27 -21.48 17.72
N LEU A 374 -3.46 -21.27 16.41
CA LEU A 374 -4.79 -21.18 15.82
C LEU A 374 -5.48 -22.56 15.75
N ASP A 375 -6.79 -22.57 15.92
CA ASP A 375 -7.60 -23.78 15.78
C ASP A 375 -7.72 -24.20 14.31
N PHE A 376 -7.84 -23.22 13.41
CA PHE A 376 -7.97 -23.48 11.98
C PHE A 376 -7.40 -22.34 11.13
N MET A 377 -6.74 -22.69 10.02
CA MET A 377 -6.22 -21.71 9.08
C MET A 377 -6.37 -22.20 7.64
N VAL A 378 -6.76 -21.30 6.75
CA VAL A 378 -6.87 -21.54 5.30
C VAL A 378 -6.00 -20.53 4.58
N SER A 379 -5.26 -20.99 3.57
CA SER A 379 -4.43 -20.13 2.74
C SER A 379 -4.80 -20.26 1.27
N VAL A 380 -5.19 -19.15 0.65
CA VAL A 380 -5.33 -19.04 -0.81
C VAL A 380 -4.02 -18.49 -1.34
N ASP A 381 -3.10 -19.38 -1.71
CA ASP A 381 -1.71 -19.02 -2.04
C ASP A 381 -1.06 -20.14 -2.88
N PRO A 382 -0.25 -19.82 -3.91
CA PRO A 382 0.38 -20.81 -4.77
C PRO A 382 1.63 -21.47 -4.17
N ALA A 383 2.01 -21.16 -2.92
CA ALA A 383 3.26 -21.66 -2.34
C ALA A 383 3.10 -22.21 -0.90
N LEU A 384 3.91 -23.23 -0.59
CA LEU A 384 4.19 -23.64 0.78
C LEU A 384 5.32 -22.75 1.35
N ASN A 385 4.96 -21.78 2.18
CA ASN A 385 5.84 -20.74 2.73
C ASN A 385 5.76 -20.66 4.27
N GLU A 386 6.46 -19.71 4.88
CA GLU A 386 6.56 -19.53 6.33
C GLU A 386 5.19 -19.31 7.00
N THR A 387 4.23 -18.72 6.27
CA THR A 387 2.85 -18.54 6.74
C THR A 387 1.99 -19.76 6.41
N THR A 388 1.97 -20.21 5.14
CA THR A 388 1.01 -21.23 4.69
C THR A 388 1.28 -22.61 5.29
N ARG A 389 2.49 -22.87 5.79
CA ARG A 389 2.81 -24.09 6.56
C ARG A 389 1.95 -24.29 7.81
N HIS A 390 1.33 -23.22 8.33
CA HIS A 390 0.41 -23.28 9.48
C HIS A 390 -1.02 -23.63 9.07
N ALA A 391 -1.35 -23.55 7.78
CA ALA A 391 -2.69 -23.83 7.30
C ALA A 391 -3.09 -25.30 7.49
N ARG A 392 -4.40 -25.53 7.63
CA ARG A 392 -5.02 -26.84 7.49
C ARG A 392 -5.37 -27.13 6.03
N VAL A 393 -5.65 -26.09 5.25
CA VAL A 393 -5.95 -26.18 3.82
C VAL A 393 -5.20 -25.08 3.06
N ILE A 394 -4.48 -25.46 2.00
CA ILE A 394 -3.91 -24.53 1.03
C ILE A 394 -4.64 -24.71 -0.30
N LEU A 395 -5.16 -23.60 -0.83
CA LEU A 395 -5.94 -23.51 -2.06
C LEU A 395 -5.13 -22.70 -3.08
N PRO A 396 -4.31 -23.35 -3.93
CA PRO A 396 -3.46 -22.63 -4.87
C PRO A 396 -4.30 -22.10 -6.04
N PRO A 397 -4.35 -20.77 -6.26
CA PRO A 397 -4.92 -20.25 -7.49
C PRO A 397 -4.01 -20.55 -8.67
N ARG A 398 -4.60 -20.63 -9.87
CA ARG A 398 -3.86 -20.63 -11.12
C ARG A 398 -2.98 -19.38 -11.24
N HIS A 399 -1.93 -19.46 -12.04
CA HIS A 399 -0.96 -18.39 -12.17
C HIS A 399 -1.57 -17.12 -12.80
N SER A 400 -1.04 -15.95 -12.46
CA SER A 400 -1.55 -14.66 -12.93
C SER A 400 -1.50 -14.47 -14.46
N LEU A 401 -0.65 -15.24 -15.15
CA LEU A 401 -0.52 -15.25 -16.62
C LEU A 401 -1.63 -16.06 -17.32
N GLU A 402 -2.42 -16.83 -16.57
CA GLU A 402 -3.59 -17.57 -17.04
C GLU A 402 -4.89 -16.80 -16.74
N ASN A 403 -4.80 -15.58 -16.23
CA ASN A 403 -5.92 -14.71 -15.90
C ASN A 403 -5.96 -13.48 -16.81
N ASP A 404 -7.18 -13.04 -17.14
CA ASP A 404 -7.40 -11.69 -17.67
C ASP A 404 -6.92 -10.65 -16.64
N GLN A 405 -6.26 -9.59 -17.12
CA GLN A 405 -5.80 -8.50 -16.28
C GLN A 405 -6.34 -7.16 -16.77
N PHE A 406 -6.86 -6.38 -15.82
CA PHE A 406 -7.19 -4.97 -15.99
C PHE A 406 -6.83 -4.24 -14.70
N SER A 407 -5.88 -3.31 -14.79
CA SER A 407 -5.38 -2.60 -13.60
C SER A 407 -6.37 -1.54 -13.10
N LEU A 408 -7.23 -1.88 -12.14
CA LEU A 408 -8.17 -0.92 -11.55
C LEU A 408 -7.48 0.06 -10.58
N VAL A 409 -6.65 -0.44 -9.66
CA VAL A 409 -6.04 0.38 -8.61
C VAL A 409 -4.91 1.26 -9.15
N PHE A 410 -3.98 0.69 -9.92
CA PHE A 410 -2.77 1.42 -10.33
C PHE A 410 -3.02 2.47 -11.42
N GLN A 411 -4.15 2.40 -12.15
CA GLN A 411 -4.57 3.48 -13.06
C GLN A 411 -4.96 4.75 -12.30
N ARG A 412 -5.53 4.63 -11.09
CA ARG A 412 -5.85 5.76 -10.19
C ARG A 412 -4.61 6.43 -9.58
N LEU A 413 -3.45 5.79 -9.72
CA LEU A 413 -2.20 6.23 -9.11
C LEU A 413 -1.14 6.49 -10.17
N SER A 414 -1.54 6.52 -11.44
CA SER A 414 -0.63 6.60 -12.57
C SER A 414 -0.30 8.02 -12.95
N VAL A 415 0.95 8.25 -13.36
CA VAL A 415 1.40 9.54 -13.90
C VAL A 415 0.77 9.87 -15.26
N ARG A 416 0.04 8.92 -15.86
CA ARG A 416 -0.80 9.11 -17.06
C ARG A 416 -2.09 8.32 -16.92
N ASN A 417 -3.21 8.92 -17.33
CA ASN A 417 -4.46 8.18 -17.49
C ASN A 417 -4.34 7.25 -18.71
N THR A 418 -4.43 5.95 -18.47
CA THR A 418 -4.39 4.90 -19.50
C THR A 418 -5.37 3.81 -19.13
N ALA A 419 -5.91 3.11 -20.11
CA ALA A 419 -6.69 1.89 -19.92
C ALA A 419 -6.03 0.77 -20.72
N LYS A 420 -5.78 -0.38 -20.07
CA LYS A 420 -5.18 -1.54 -20.72
C LYS A 420 -5.84 -2.82 -20.19
N PHE A 421 -6.42 -3.57 -21.12
CA PHE A 421 -6.84 -4.94 -20.92
C PHE A 421 -5.75 -5.87 -21.46
N CYS A 422 -5.42 -6.91 -20.70
CA CYS A 422 -4.50 -7.95 -21.10
C CYS A 422 -5.24 -9.30 -21.02
N PRO A 423 -5.45 -10.01 -22.15
CA PRO A 423 -5.97 -11.37 -22.10
C PRO A 423 -4.94 -12.33 -21.47
N PRO A 424 -5.33 -13.56 -21.12
CA PRO A 424 -4.41 -14.57 -20.62
C PRO A 424 -3.31 -14.84 -21.65
N VAL A 425 -2.08 -14.98 -21.18
CA VAL A 425 -0.94 -15.36 -22.01
C VAL A 425 -0.93 -16.86 -22.25
N PHE A 426 -1.33 -17.63 -21.24
CA PHE A 426 -1.44 -19.08 -21.29
C PHE A 426 -2.87 -19.52 -21.02
N GLN A 427 -3.25 -20.67 -21.59
CA GLN A 427 -4.52 -21.31 -21.28
C GLN A 427 -4.37 -22.09 -19.97
N PRO A 428 -5.30 -21.94 -19.02
CA PRO A 428 -5.30 -22.74 -17.79
C PRO A 428 -5.69 -24.19 -18.08
N GLU A 429 -5.20 -25.11 -17.24
CA GLU A 429 -5.70 -26.48 -17.27
C GLU A 429 -7.15 -26.56 -16.72
N PRO A 430 -7.97 -27.55 -17.14
CA PRO A 430 -9.39 -27.60 -16.78
C PRO A 430 -9.70 -27.67 -15.27
N ASP A 431 -8.76 -28.16 -14.47
CA ASP A 431 -8.87 -28.34 -13.02
C ASP A 431 -8.21 -27.21 -12.22
N GLU A 432 -7.56 -26.24 -12.86
CA GLU A 432 -6.96 -25.07 -12.20
C GLU A 432 -8.01 -23.96 -11.99
N LEU A 433 -8.17 -23.53 -10.74
CA LEU A 433 -9.15 -22.49 -10.39
C LEU A 433 -8.50 -21.10 -10.23
N SER A 434 -9.16 -20.07 -10.74
CA SER A 434 -8.85 -18.67 -10.44
C SER A 434 -9.30 -18.29 -9.02
N GLU A 435 -8.74 -17.22 -8.44
CA GLU A 435 -9.09 -16.76 -7.10
C GLU A 435 -10.60 -16.51 -6.93
N TRP A 436 -11.28 -16.00 -7.98
CA TRP A 436 -12.71 -15.73 -7.89
C TRP A 436 -13.55 -17.02 -7.81
N GLU A 437 -13.09 -18.10 -8.45
CA GLU A 437 -13.75 -19.40 -8.40
C GLU A 437 -13.53 -20.04 -7.04
N ILE A 438 -12.30 -19.99 -6.53
CA ILE A 438 -11.95 -20.52 -5.20
C ILE A 438 -12.78 -19.83 -4.11
N LEU A 439 -12.76 -18.51 -4.08
CA LEU A 439 -13.46 -17.72 -3.06
C LEU A 439 -14.98 -17.81 -3.22
N GLY A 440 -15.48 -17.92 -4.46
CA GLY A 440 -16.88 -18.15 -4.77
C GLY A 440 -17.37 -19.51 -4.26
N ARG A 441 -16.64 -20.60 -4.55
CA ARG A 441 -16.95 -21.94 -4.05
C ARG A 441 -16.89 -22.01 -2.53
N LEU A 442 -15.86 -21.42 -1.92
CA LEU A 442 -15.72 -21.35 -0.47
C LEU A 442 -16.85 -20.57 0.21
N ALA A 443 -17.26 -19.44 -0.38
CA ALA A 443 -18.41 -18.66 0.10
C ALA A 443 -19.71 -19.47 0.04
N THR A 444 -19.96 -20.20 -1.05
CA THR A 444 -21.15 -21.04 -1.23
C THR A 444 -21.18 -22.20 -0.24
N ALA A 445 -20.07 -22.92 -0.08
CA ALA A 445 -19.96 -24.02 0.87
C ALA A 445 -20.18 -23.53 2.32
N LEU A 446 -19.58 -22.40 2.70
CA LEU A 446 -19.79 -21.79 4.01
C LEU A 446 -21.25 -21.34 4.22
N ALA A 447 -21.91 -20.81 3.19
CA ALA A 447 -23.30 -20.41 3.26
C ALA A 447 -24.23 -21.62 3.47
N ALA A 448 -23.96 -22.75 2.79
CA ALA A 448 -24.72 -23.99 2.96
C ALA A 448 -24.62 -24.54 4.40
N LEU A 449 -23.41 -24.56 4.98
CA LEU A 449 -23.19 -24.99 6.37
C LEU A 449 -23.89 -24.10 7.42
N ARG A 450 -24.19 -22.84 7.09
CA ARG A 450 -24.93 -21.94 7.99
C ARG A 450 -26.46 -22.10 7.90
N GLN A 451 -26.94 -22.79 6.87
CA GLN A 451 -28.36 -23.06 6.66
C GLN A 451 -28.77 -24.45 7.16
N ALA A 452 -27.84 -25.40 7.16
CA ALA A 452 -27.96 -26.69 7.84
C ALA A 452 -27.91 -26.50 9.36
#